data_AF-A0A3D5W9G6-F1
#
_entry.id   AF-A0A3D5W9G6-F1
#
_cell.length_a   1.000
_cell.length_b   1.000
_cell.length_c   1.000
_cell.angle_alpha   90.00
_cell.angle_beta   90.00
_cell.angle_gamma   90.00
#
_symmetry.space_group_name_H-M   'P 1'
#
loop_
_entity.id
_entity.type
_entity.pdbx_description
1 polymer ?
#
loop_
_entity_poly.entity_id
_entity_poly.type
_entity_poly.pdbx_seq_one_letter_code
_entity_poly.pdbx_strand_id
1 'polypeptide(L)'
;MRSGIASRVRTGVTRCLRPLMLILLFAVLALPLQGQADQSESESLLRVIQGLESLRYEILQEQKRFQATPIPTEAEELELWQAISEDITLTLAQIDAAITEHRQRFLEISGPVEAPPPAAMPPLLPE
;
A
#
# COMPACT_ATOMS: atom_id res chain seq x y z
N MET A 1 36.65 45.24 14.39
CA MET A 1 37.35 45.36 15.69
C MET A 1 36.32 45.36 16.81
N ARG A 2 36.56 44.57 17.88
CA ARG A 2 35.87 44.53 19.20
C ARG A 2 34.43 43.97 19.17
N SER A 3 34.15 42.75 19.68
CA SER A 3 34.33 42.20 21.05
C SER A 3 33.45 42.88 22.10
N GLY A 4 32.80 42.06 22.95
CA GLY A 4 32.27 42.49 24.26
C GLY A 4 30.77 42.24 24.42
N ILE A 5 30.30 41.06 24.81
CA ILE A 5 30.26 40.52 26.19
C ILE A 5 29.10 41.07 27.03
N ALA A 6 28.35 40.12 27.61
CA ALA A 6 27.61 40.22 28.87
C ALA A 6 26.28 41.00 28.86
N SER A 7 25.25 40.61 29.61
CA SER A 7 25.07 39.48 30.52
C SER A 7 23.69 39.66 31.14
N ARG A 8 22.99 38.52 31.34
CA ARG A 8 22.09 38.17 32.45
C ARG A 8 21.03 39.23 32.78
N VAL A 9 19.77 38.86 32.83
CA VAL A 9 19.18 38.25 34.03
C VAL A 9 17.82 37.70 33.59
N ARG A 10 17.52 36.44 33.92
CA ARG A 10 16.34 36.05 34.72
C ARG A 10 16.22 34.51 34.71
N THR A 11 17.20 33.87 35.33
CA THR A 11 17.09 32.49 35.81
C THR A 11 16.19 32.52 37.03
N GLY A 12 15.08 31.78 37.05
CA GLY A 12 14.28 31.71 38.28
C GLY A 12 13.14 30.71 38.27
N VAL A 13 12.24 30.71 37.28
CA VAL A 13 10.92 30.08 37.52
C VAL A 13 10.42 29.16 36.39
N THR A 14 11.08 29.10 35.23
CA THR A 14 10.57 28.37 34.06
C THR A 14 11.12 26.94 33.88
N ARG A 15 11.83 26.37 34.86
CA ARG A 15 12.51 25.07 34.69
C ARG A 15 11.79 23.83 35.21
N CYS A 16 10.71 23.95 35.99
CA CYS A 16 9.96 22.77 36.47
C CYS A 16 8.71 22.41 35.66
N LEU A 17 8.16 23.33 34.85
CA LEU A 17 6.93 23.07 34.09
C LEU A 17 7.16 22.40 32.73
N ARG A 18 8.37 22.50 32.18
CA ARG A 18 8.68 22.00 30.83
C ARG A 18 8.91 20.48 30.72
N PRO A 19 9.47 19.74 31.70
CA PRO A 19 9.66 18.30 31.54
C PRO A 19 8.35 17.51 31.74
N LEU A 20 7.44 18.00 32.59
CA LEU A 20 6.20 17.30 32.91
C LEU A 20 5.22 17.26 31.74
N MET A 21 5.18 18.32 30.92
CA MET A 21 4.34 18.35 29.72
C MET A 21 4.91 17.49 28.58
N LEU A 22 6.23 17.30 28.51
CA LEU A 22 6.87 16.42 27.52
C LEU A 22 6.68 14.93 27.85
N ILE A 23 6.66 14.56 29.13
CA ILE A 23 6.43 13.17 29.55
C ILE A 23 4.97 12.75 29.31
N LEU A 24 4.01 13.66 29.48
CA LEU A 24 2.60 13.39 29.17
C LEU A 24 2.31 13.32 27.66
N LEU A 25 3.10 14.01 26.81
CA LEU A 25 3.01 13.90 25.35
C LEU A 25 3.62 12.59 24.82
N PHE A 26 4.65 12.07 25.49
CA PHE A 26 5.31 10.80 25.12
C PHE A 26 4.60 9.56 25.66
N ALA A 27 3.90 9.64 26.80
CA ALA A 27 3.18 8.49 27.37
C ALA A 27 1.93 8.09 26.58
N VAL A 28 1.35 8.99 25.78
CA VAL A 28 0.26 8.66 24.83
C VAL A 28 0.81 8.04 23.54
N LEU A 29 2.11 8.22 23.25
CA LEU A 29 2.76 7.80 22.01
C LEU A 29 3.46 6.42 22.10
N ALA A 30 3.22 5.68 23.17
CA ALA A 30 3.77 4.34 23.41
C ALA A 30 2.70 3.24 23.41
N LEU A 31 1.52 3.52 22.85
CA LEU A 31 0.60 2.48 22.40
C LEU A 31 1.14 1.90 21.07
N PRO A 32 0.94 0.60 20.81
CA PRO A 32 1.42 -0.05 19.59
C PRO A 32 0.55 0.39 18.39
N LEU A 33 0.70 1.64 17.97
CA LEU A 33 0.04 2.21 16.79
C LEU A 33 0.67 1.71 15.48
N GLN A 34 1.83 1.04 15.54
CA GLN A 34 2.44 0.40 14.37
C GLN A 34 1.51 -0.65 13.77
N GLY A 35 0.93 -1.53 14.60
CA GLY A 35 0.00 -2.55 14.12
C GLY A 35 -1.28 -1.98 13.47
N GLN A 36 -1.77 -0.82 13.93
CA GLN A 36 -2.97 -0.20 13.38
C GLN A 36 -2.68 0.55 12.06
N ALA A 37 -1.49 1.15 11.92
CA ALA A 37 -1.03 1.75 10.67
C ALA A 37 -0.76 0.68 9.61
N ASP A 38 -0.03 -0.38 9.96
CA ASP A 38 0.28 -1.51 9.06
C ASP A 38 -0.98 -2.28 8.64
N GLN A 39 -1.95 -2.43 9.54
CA GLN A 39 -3.26 -3.02 9.20
C GLN A 39 -4.04 -2.13 8.21
N SER A 40 -4.05 -0.81 8.41
CA SER A 40 -4.72 0.10 7.49
C SER A 40 -4.06 0.14 6.10
N GLU A 41 -2.73 0.02 6.04
CA GLU A 41 -1.96 -0.04 4.81
C GLU A 41 -2.19 -1.36 4.07
N SER A 42 -2.16 -2.50 4.77
CA SER A 42 -2.42 -3.81 4.18
C SER A 42 -3.85 -3.93 3.62
N GLU A 43 -4.86 -3.39 4.31
CA GLU A 43 -6.24 -3.30 3.79
C GLU A 43 -6.35 -2.36 2.58
N SER A 44 -5.58 -1.28 2.55
CA SER A 44 -5.51 -0.38 1.39
C SER A 44 -4.87 -1.09 0.19
N LEU A 45 -3.79 -1.82 0.40
CA LEU A 45 -3.11 -2.59 -0.64
C LEU A 45 -4.01 -3.68 -1.23
N LEU A 46 -4.76 -4.41 -0.40
CA LEU A 46 -5.72 -5.41 -0.87
C LEU A 46 -6.80 -4.78 -1.76
N ARG A 47 -7.33 -3.60 -1.37
CA ARG A 47 -8.30 -2.87 -2.19
C ARG A 47 -7.70 -2.44 -3.54
N VAL A 48 -6.46 -1.97 -3.55
CA VAL A 48 -5.77 -1.62 -4.80
C VAL A 48 -5.56 -2.85 -5.68
N ILE A 49 -5.09 -3.97 -5.11
CA ILE A 49 -4.92 -5.23 -5.85
C ILE A 49 -6.25 -5.68 -6.46
N GLN A 50 -7.33 -5.68 -5.69
CA GLN A 50 -8.67 -6.04 -6.18
C GLN A 50 -9.15 -5.11 -7.30
N GLY A 51 -8.92 -3.80 -7.16
CA GLY A 51 -9.25 -2.82 -8.20
C GLY A 51 -8.47 -3.06 -9.49
N LEU A 52 -7.17 -3.35 -9.39
CA LEU A 52 -6.33 -3.66 -10.54
C LEU A 52 -6.72 -4.99 -11.20
N GLU A 53 -7.08 -6.01 -10.43
CA GLU A 53 -7.58 -7.28 -10.97
C GLU A 53 -8.91 -7.10 -11.73
N SER A 54 -9.82 -6.29 -11.19
CA SER A 54 -11.07 -5.94 -11.88
C SER A 54 -10.81 -5.21 -13.19
N LEU A 55 -9.95 -4.18 -13.14
CA LEU A 55 -9.58 -3.40 -14.34
C LEU A 55 -8.91 -4.28 -15.40
N ARG A 56 -7.99 -5.16 -14.98
CA ARG A 56 -7.36 -6.14 -15.87
C ARG A 56 -8.38 -7.02 -16.57
N TYR A 57 -9.37 -7.52 -15.83
CA TYR A 57 -10.44 -8.33 -16.39
C TYR A 57 -11.26 -7.55 -17.42
N GLU A 58 -11.65 -6.32 -17.10
CA GLU A 58 -12.39 -5.45 -18.02
C GLU A 58 -11.61 -5.19 -19.32
N ILE A 59 -10.32 -4.84 -19.22
CA ILE A 59 -9.46 -4.61 -20.39
C ILE A 59 -9.29 -5.88 -21.21
N LEU A 60 -9.17 -7.06 -20.60
CA LEU A 60 -9.14 -8.33 -21.34
C LEU A 60 -10.44 -8.61 -22.10
N GLN A 61 -11.59 -8.26 -21.53
CA GLN A 61 -12.87 -8.37 -22.24
C GLN A 61 -12.94 -7.40 -23.42
N GLU A 62 -12.49 -6.15 -23.25
CA GLU A 62 -12.45 -5.19 -24.35
C GLU A 62 -11.41 -5.58 -25.42
N GLN A 63 -10.25 -6.12 -25.04
CA GLN A 63 -9.27 -6.68 -25.98
C GLN A 63 -9.90 -7.79 -26.83
N LYS A 64 -10.66 -8.70 -26.20
CA LYS A 64 -11.37 -9.75 -26.92
C LYS A 64 -12.39 -9.19 -27.90
N ARG A 65 -13.12 -8.14 -27.51
CA ARG A 65 -14.08 -7.44 -28.40
C ARG A 65 -13.36 -6.75 -29.56
N PHE A 66 -12.25 -6.08 -29.27
CA PHE A 66 -11.40 -5.43 -30.27
C PHE A 66 -10.85 -6.45 -31.27
N GLN A 67 -10.32 -7.58 -30.81
CA GLN A 67 -9.83 -8.66 -31.69
C GLN A 67 -10.94 -9.35 -32.50
N ALA A 68 -12.20 -9.25 -32.07
CA ALA A 68 -13.34 -9.72 -32.83
C ALA A 68 -13.78 -8.74 -33.93
N THR A 69 -13.29 -7.49 -33.91
CA THR A 69 -13.53 -6.54 -35.01
C THR A 69 -12.73 -6.94 -36.25
N PRO A 70 -13.29 -6.77 -37.46
CA PRO A 70 -12.55 -7.02 -38.69
C PRO A 70 -11.31 -6.14 -38.76
N ILE A 71 -10.17 -6.73 -39.15
CA ILE A 71 -8.92 -5.99 -39.35
C ILE A 71 -9.10 -5.07 -40.56
N PRO A 72 -8.84 -3.76 -40.44
CA PRO A 72 -8.93 -2.81 -41.55
C PRO A 72 -7.99 -3.15 -42.70
N THR A 73 -8.40 -2.82 -43.92
CA THR A 73 -7.58 -3.02 -45.14
C THR A 73 -6.86 -1.76 -45.59
N GLU A 74 -7.36 -0.59 -45.18
CA GLU A 74 -6.75 0.70 -45.49
C GLU A 74 -5.53 0.94 -44.59
N ALA A 75 -4.44 1.45 -45.18
CA ALA A 75 -3.15 1.54 -44.49
C ALA A 75 -3.19 2.40 -43.22
N GLU A 76 -3.88 3.55 -43.27
CA GLU A 76 -4.01 4.47 -42.12
C GLU A 76 -4.85 3.85 -40.99
N GLU A 77 -5.95 3.18 -41.34
CA GLU A 77 -6.80 2.49 -40.37
C GLU A 77 -6.10 1.27 -39.77
N LEU A 78 -5.27 0.57 -40.55
CA LEU A 78 -4.48 -0.56 -40.09
C LEU A 78 -3.40 -0.11 -39.10
N GLU A 79 -2.72 1.01 -39.34
CA GLU A 79 -1.73 1.58 -38.43
C GLU A 79 -2.38 1.94 -37.08
N LEU A 80 -3.52 2.62 -37.11
CA LEU A 80 -4.28 2.93 -35.89
C LEU A 80 -4.72 1.66 -35.15
N TRP A 81 -5.23 0.66 -35.88
CA TRP A 81 -5.64 -0.61 -35.30
C TRP A 81 -4.48 -1.33 -34.60
N GLN A 82 -3.29 -1.33 -35.21
CA GLN A 82 -2.08 -1.91 -34.61
C GLN A 82 -1.65 -1.14 -33.35
N ALA A 83 -1.63 0.19 -33.41
CA ALA A 83 -1.29 1.02 -32.26
C ALA A 83 -2.22 0.76 -31.06
N ILE A 84 -3.54 0.65 -31.30
CA ILE A 84 -4.51 0.31 -30.25
C ILE A 84 -4.22 -1.09 -29.67
N SER A 85 -3.92 -2.08 -30.52
CA SER A 85 -3.59 -3.44 -30.09
C SER A 85 -2.34 -3.48 -29.20
N GLU A 86 -1.32 -2.72 -29.57
CA GLU A 86 -0.07 -2.58 -28.81
C GLU A 86 -0.32 -1.88 -27.47
N ASP A 87 -1.06 -0.78 -27.47
CA ASP A 87 -1.40 -0.02 -26.26
C ASP A 87 -2.17 -0.87 -25.25
N ILE A 88 -3.15 -1.66 -25.71
CA ILE A 88 -3.89 -2.60 -24.84
C ILE A 88 -2.93 -3.62 -24.23
N THR A 89 -2.02 -4.17 -25.04
CA THR A 89 -1.04 -5.18 -24.60
C THR A 89 -0.08 -4.61 -23.56
N LEU A 90 0.44 -3.41 -23.81
CA LEU A 90 1.34 -2.72 -22.89
C LEU A 90 0.64 -2.34 -21.58
N THR A 91 -0.60 -1.86 -21.66
CA THR A 91 -1.42 -1.53 -20.48
C THR A 91 -1.65 -2.77 -19.60
N LEU A 92 -1.98 -3.92 -20.20
CA LEU A 92 -2.15 -5.18 -19.46
C LEU A 92 -0.85 -5.60 -18.76
N ALA A 93 0.29 -5.49 -19.44
CA ALA A 93 1.60 -5.81 -18.86
C ALA A 93 1.95 -4.89 -17.68
N GLN A 94 1.62 -3.59 -17.77
CA GLN A 94 1.81 -2.64 -16.67
C GLN A 94 0.93 -2.97 -15.47
N ILE A 95 -0.32 -3.35 -15.70
CA ILE A 95 -1.23 -3.77 -14.62
C ILE A 95 -0.71 -5.06 -13.95
N ASP A 96 -0.23 -6.03 -14.72
CA ASP A 96 0.35 -7.27 -14.17
C ASP A 96 1.60 -7.01 -13.32
N ALA A 97 2.45 -6.08 -13.76
CA ALA A 97 3.61 -5.64 -12.99
C ALA A 97 3.19 -4.95 -11.69
N ALA A 98 2.21 -4.04 -11.76
CA ALA A 98 1.69 -3.34 -10.60
C ALA A 98 1.06 -4.30 -9.57
N ILE A 99 0.24 -5.26 -10.01
CA ILE A 99 -0.35 -6.28 -9.14
C ILE A 99 0.75 -7.07 -8.42
N THR A 100 1.80 -7.47 -9.15
CA THR A 100 2.94 -8.19 -8.58
C THR A 100 3.65 -7.35 -7.51
N GLU A 101 3.92 -6.07 -7.79
CA GLU A 101 4.55 -5.16 -6.84
C GLU A 101 3.70 -4.99 -5.56
N HIS A 102 2.39 -4.78 -5.72
CA HIS A 102 1.51 -4.55 -4.58
C HIS A 102 1.33 -5.82 -3.72
N ARG A 103 1.30 -7.00 -4.34
CA ARG A 103 1.29 -8.29 -3.63
C ARG A 103 2.59 -8.50 -2.85
N GLN A 104 3.73 -8.16 -3.45
CA GLN A 104 5.02 -8.24 -2.77
C GLN A 104 5.07 -7.31 -1.54
N ARG A 105 4.66 -6.04 -1.70
CA ARG A 105 4.56 -5.09 -0.58
C ARG A 105 3.59 -5.57 0.50
N PHE A 106 2.45 -6.15 0.12
CA PHE A 106 1.49 -6.71 1.06
C PHE A 106 2.09 -7.84 1.93
N LEU A 107 2.88 -8.72 1.32
CA LEU A 107 3.57 -9.80 2.04
C LEU A 107 4.66 -9.27 2.99
N GLU A 108 5.35 -8.20 2.59
CA GLU A 108 6.36 -7.54 3.42
C GLU A 108 5.77 -6.92 4.69
N ILE A 109 4.57 -6.34 4.59
CA ILE A 109 3.89 -5.68 5.72
C ILE A 109 3.15 -6.69 6.61
N SER A 110 2.50 -7.69 6.01
CA SER A 110 1.67 -8.65 6.76
C SER A 110 2.47 -9.71 7.51
N GLY A 111 3.76 -9.87 7.18
CA GLY A 111 4.61 -10.94 7.71
C GLY A 111 4.16 -12.34 7.27
N PRO A 112 4.87 -13.40 7.68
CA PRO A 112 4.40 -14.76 7.48
C PRO A 112 3.09 -14.94 8.26
N VAL A 113 2.02 -15.35 7.58
CA VAL A 113 0.79 -15.78 8.25
C VAL A 113 1.15 -16.99 9.12
N GLU A 114 1.25 -16.79 10.44
CA GLU A 114 1.37 -17.91 11.37
C GLU A 114 0.18 -18.84 11.13
N ALA A 115 0.48 -20.11 10.84
CA ALA A 115 -0.54 -21.12 10.66
C ALA A 115 -1.46 -21.12 11.89
N PRO A 116 -2.80 -21.22 11.71
CA PRO A 116 -3.70 -21.26 12.85
C PRO A 116 -3.27 -22.40 13.78
N PRO A 117 -3.29 -22.19 15.11
CA PRO A 117 -2.90 -23.23 16.06
C PRO A 117 -3.74 -24.48 15.79
N PRO A 118 -3.13 -25.68 15.85
CA PRO A 118 -3.84 -26.92 15.56
C PRO A 118 -5.11 -26.97 16.42
N ALA A 119 -6.26 -27.17 15.77
CA ALA A 119 -7.53 -27.28 16.45
C ALA A 119 -7.42 -28.38 17.52
N ALA A 120 -7.56 -28.00 18.78
CA ALA A 120 -7.70 -28.95 19.87
C ALA A 120 -9.03 -29.69 19.66
N MET A 121 -8.98 -30.83 18.97
CA MET A 121 -10.12 -31.71 18.81
C MET A 121 -10.64 -32.07 20.21
N PRO A 122 -11.93 -31.83 20.53
CA PRO A 122 -12.48 -32.26 21.81
C PRO A 122 -12.37 -33.79 21.93
N PRO A 123 -12.07 -34.32 23.13
CA PRO A 123 -11.89 -35.76 23.31
C PRO A 123 -13.16 -36.49 22.89
N LEU A 124 -13.01 -37.49 22.02
CA LEU A 124 -14.12 -38.34 21.60
C LEU A 124 -14.64 -39.09 22.83
N LEU A 125 -15.97 -39.05 23.02
CA LEU A 125 -16.64 -39.75 24.11
C LEU A 125 -16.41 -41.26 23.97
N PRO A 126 -16.20 -41.99 25.09
CA PRO A 126 -16.05 -43.44 25.03
C PRO A 126 -17.35 -44.12 24.57
N GLU A 127 -17.17 -45.22 23.82
CA GLU A 127 -18.22 -46.10 23.25
C GLU A 127 -19.11 -46.74 24.33
#